data_AF-A0A0S8E078-F1
#
_entry.id   AF-A0A0S8E078-F1
#
_cell.length_a   1.000
_cell.length_b   1.000
_cell.length_c   1.000
_cell.angle_alpha   90.00
_cell.angle_beta   90.00
_cell.angle_gamma   90.00
#
_symmetry.space_group_name_H-M   'P 1'
#
loop_
_entity.id
_entity.type
_entity.pdbx_description
1 polymer ?
#
loop_
_entity_poly.entity_id
_entity_poly.type
_entity_poly.pdbx_seq_one_letter_code
_entity_poly.pdbx_strand_id
1 'polypeptide(L)'
;MARAVRHWLLAVGDKRQWTQLRYPGGAQTRYPYLAHLRTKVCDLPLDKVKDWHLDWEQKLPGEPRLFFSPEQAQSLWKRIEAHEPFKPYLSKVKGLLTGEGGAKTVNGVSAHTGGNMVDLLLRVGYSVVTDGDYWQYAWNKGRTSYLPNFGSDLYLAVGLMALVLPDHPNSKQWMQYALSELDKEFRYYISPDGAGEENIANYYLWTWRQLTVLLGALKHNGILDAATHPRYQAACRFWIEILTPPQPKLSAYAASAPIKPQDRRRRIPPFGDHGFSKNVCLEHGGQTGILKDANPQLAAESAWAWWETARGKPATHMGAIPHVLIADPTVAPRTPVLRSRRLRGFGAVLRNHFRSGKETFLAIKASRIYSHHHPDEGGIHLFGRGVPIILDALHGRDYYREEWHPIITFADGKTHRRGEVVEFRTGPLADFVAADIARWPTSWPPTSRRGRSCRVPPSRG
;
A
#
# COMPACT_ATOMS: atom_id res chain seq x y z
N MET A 1 -27.19 -26.81 -1.30
CA MET A 1 -26.09 -27.02 -0.33
C MET A 1 -24.84 -27.42 -1.08
N ALA A 2 -23.78 -26.62 -1.02
CA ALA A 2 -22.47 -27.02 -1.51
C ALA A 2 -21.71 -27.65 -0.33
N ARG A 3 -21.14 -28.85 -0.52
CA ARG A 3 -20.34 -29.55 0.47
C ARG A 3 -18.88 -29.53 0.01
N ALA A 4 -17.98 -28.97 0.81
CA ALA A 4 -16.54 -29.13 0.59
C ALA A 4 -16.15 -30.59 0.86
N VAL A 5 -15.33 -31.18 -0.01
CA VAL A 5 -14.81 -32.54 0.13
C VAL A 5 -13.29 -32.45 0.10
N ARG A 6 -12.65 -32.99 1.14
CA ARG A 6 -11.20 -32.95 1.29
C ARG A 6 -10.54 -34.17 0.65
N HIS A 7 -9.48 -33.92 -0.12
CA HIS A 7 -8.58 -34.96 -0.62
C HIS A 7 -7.19 -34.75 0.01
N TRP A 8 -6.65 -35.77 0.67
CA TRP A 8 -5.29 -35.75 1.19
C TRP A 8 -4.36 -36.51 0.25
N LEU A 9 -3.18 -35.94 -0.01
CA LEU A 9 -2.09 -36.63 -0.70
C LEU A 9 -0.89 -36.73 0.24
N LEU A 10 -0.64 -37.92 0.76
CA LEU A 10 0.63 -38.25 1.39
C LEU A 10 1.55 -38.80 0.30
N ALA A 11 2.59 -38.03 -0.05
CA ALA A 11 3.62 -38.48 -0.98
C ALA A 11 4.90 -38.82 -0.20
N VAL A 12 5.44 -40.01 -0.44
CA VAL A 12 6.74 -40.47 0.09
C VAL A 12 7.59 -40.85 -1.12
N GLY A 13 8.85 -40.40 -1.18
CA GLY A 13 9.71 -40.72 -2.30
C GLY A 13 11.14 -40.18 -2.16
N ASP A 14 12.01 -40.59 -3.09
CA ASP A 14 13.41 -40.19 -3.09
C ASP A 14 13.56 -38.71 -3.46
N LYS A 15 14.15 -37.94 -2.54
CA LYS A 15 14.48 -36.51 -2.71
C LYS A 15 15.19 -36.19 -4.03
N ARG A 16 15.99 -37.12 -4.56
CA ARG A 16 16.72 -36.95 -5.84
C ARG A 16 15.81 -36.98 -7.06
N GLN A 17 14.81 -37.86 -7.07
CA GLN A 17 13.79 -37.93 -8.13
C GLN A 17 12.88 -36.70 -8.09
N TRP A 18 12.66 -36.18 -6.88
CA TRP A 18 11.80 -35.04 -6.59
C TRP A 18 12.37 -33.70 -7.08
N THR A 19 13.69 -33.62 -7.22
CA THR A 19 14.40 -32.46 -7.80
C THR A 19 14.46 -32.45 -9.33
N GLN A 20 13.97 -33.49 -10.01
CA GLN A 20 14.02 -33.56 -11.47
C GLN A 20 12.93 -32.67 -12.12
N LEU A 21 13.24 -32.08 -13.29
CA LEU A 21 12.34 -31.26 -14.09
C LEU A 21 11.35 -32.09 -14.93
N ARG A 22 10.94 -33.27 -14.46
CA ARG A 22 10.09 -34.20 -15.24
C ARG A 22 8.94 -34.73 -14.41
N TYR A 23 7.76 -34.73 -15.02
CA TYR A 23 6.55 -35.36 -14.51
C TYR A 23 6.64 -36.90 -14.67
N PRO A 24 6.03 -37.69 -13.77
CA PRO A 24 5.68 -39.08 -14.07
C PRO A 24 4.77 -39.10 -15.30
N GLY A 25 5.28 -39.53 -16.45
CA GLY A 25 4.61 -39.41 -17.76
C GLY A 25 5.36 -38.58 -18.81
N GLY A 26 6.56 -38.07 -18.51
CA GLY A 26 7.51 -37.57 -19.52
C GLY A 26 7.43 -36.07 -19.85
N ALA A 27 6.43 -35.34 -19.37
CA ALA A 27 6.34 -33.89 -19.57
C ALA A 27 7.42 -33.14 -18.77
N GLN A 28 8.13 -32.20 -19.41
CA GLN A 28 9.10 -31.32 -18.75
C GLN A 28 8.42 -30.14 -18.06
N THR A 29 8.82 -29.84 -16.83
CA THR A 29 8.33 -28.68 -16.06
C THR A 29 9.43 -27.62 -15.90
N ARG A 30 9.07 -26.34 -15.81
CA ARG A 30 10.04 -25.24 -15.55
C ARG A 30 10.64 -25.28 -14.14
N TYR A 31 10.00 -26.01 -13.23
CA TYR A 31 10.42 -26.18 -11.84
C TYR A 31 10.56 -27.66 -11.53
N PRO A 32 11.42 -28.05 -10.57
CA PRO A 32 11.48 -29.43 -10.10
C PRO A 32 10.09 -29.97 -9.76
N TYR A 33 9.82 -31.24 -10.07
CA TYR A 33 8.50 -31.86 -9.91
C TYR A 33 7.93 -31.66 -8.50
N LEU A 34 8.78 -31.72 -7.47
CA LEU A 34 8.35 -31.43 -6.11
C LEU A 34 8.09 -29.96 -5.82
N ALA A 35 8.86 -29.04 -6.41
CA ALA A 35 8.56 -27.62 -6.30
C ALA A 35 7.20 -27.31 -6.96
N HIS A 36 6.87 -28.03 -8.04
CA HIS A 36 5.57 -27.97 -8.69
C HIS A 36 4.44 -28.57 -7.82
N LEU A 37 4.62 -29.78 -7.26
CA LEU A 37 3.66 -30.37 -6.32
C LEU A 37 3.51 -29.53 -5.05
N ARG A 38 4.60 -28.97 -4.50
CA ARG A 38 4.58 -28.07 -3.34
C ARG A 38 3.81 -26.79 -3.61
N THR A 39 3.97 -26.19 -4.80
CA THR A 39 3.16 -25.03 -5.20
C THR A 39 1.70 -25.37 -5.47
N LYS A 40 1.38 -26.63 -5.80
CA LYS A 40 0.01 -27.08 -6.09
C LYS A 40 -0.75 -27.63 -4.89
N VAL A 41 -0.09 -28.28 -3.93
CA VAL A 41 -0.76 -29.09 -2.89
C VAL A 41 -0.72 -28.42 -1.52
N CYS A 42 0.45 -28.12 -0.92
CA CYS A 42 0.70 -27.23 0.24
C CYS A 42 2.16 -27.44 0.70
N ASP A 43 2.84 -26.44 1.29
CA ASP A 43 4.19 -26.59 1.88
C ASP A 43 4.18 -26.65 3.42
N LEU A 44 3.00 -26.71 4.03
CA LEU A 44 2.87 -26.66 5.49
C LEU A 44 2.87 -28.07 6.10
N PRO A 45 3.65 -28.30 7.17
CA PRO A 45 3.64 -29.58 7.89
C PRO A 45 2.23 -29.93 8.37
N LEU A 46 1.88 -31.23 8.37
CA LEU A 46 0.56 -31.70 8.81
C LEU A 46 0.22 -31.20 10.23
N ASP A 47 1.20 -31.19 11.13
CA ASP A 47 1.03 -30.69 12.49
C ASP A 47 0.61 -29.22 12.57
N LYS A 48 0.91 -28.41 11.54
CA LYS A 48 0.49 -27.01 11.47
C LYS A 48 -0.93 -26.84 10.95
N VAL A 49 -1.41 -27.78 10.13
CA VAL A 49 -2.68 -27.64 9.39
C VAL A 49 -3.80 -28.57 9.86
N LYS A 50 -3.48 -29.57 10.70
CA LYS A 50 -4.46 -30.57 11.17
C LYS A 50 -5.62 -29.96 11.96
N ASP A 51 -5.37 -28.85 12.65
CA ASP A 51 -6.36 -28.15 13.48
C ASP A 51 -7.08 -27.03 12.71
N TRP A 52 -6.86 -26.91 11.41
CA TRP A 52 -7.55 -25.93 10.58
C TRP A 52 -9.00 -26.38 10.34
N HIS A 53 -9.95 -25.53 10.73
CA HIS A 53 -11.35 -25.64 10.30
C HIS A 53 -11.42 -25.26 8.83
N LEU A 54 -11.35 -26.26 7.95
CA LEU A 54 -11.52 -26.09 6.51
C LEU A 54 -12.93 -26.48 6.04
N ASP A 55 -13.64 -27.22 6.88
CA ASP A 55 -15.00 -27.68 6.65
C ASP A 55 -15.92 -27.01 7.68
N TRP A 56 -16.89 -26.22 7.21
CA TRP A 56 -17.97 -25.67 8.03
C TRP A 56 -19.23 -25.51 7.19
N GLU A 57 -20.38 -25.44 7.84
CA GLU A 57 -21.62 -25.10 7.15
C GLU A 57 -21.58 -23.61 6.79
N GLN A 58 -21.19 -23.32 5.55
CA GLN A 58 -21.09 -21.95 5.08
C GLN A 58 -22.48 -21.36 4.85
N LYS A 59 -22.88 -20.45 5.73
CA LYS A 59 -24.04 -19.56 5.57
C LYS A 59 -23.58 -18.34 4.80
N LEU A 60 -23.29 -18.53 3.51
CA LEU A 60 -22.99 -17.40 2.65
C LEU A 60 -24.16 -16.41 2.72
N PRO A 61 -23.88 -15.12 2.93
CA PRO A 61 -24.81 -14.08 2.55
C PRO A 61 -25.36 -14.34 1.14
N GLY A 62 -26.67 -14.27 0.95
CA GLY A 62 -27.24 -14.33 -0.39
C GLY A 62 -26.84 -13.16 -1.29
N GLU A 63 -26.19 -12.13 -0.74
CA GLU A 63 -25.94 -10.84 -1.40
C GLU A 63 -24.57 -10.24 -1.04
N PRO A 64 -23.96 -9.43 -1.93
CA PRO A 64 -22.68 -8.78 -1.67
C PRO A 64 -22.83 -7.75 -0.55
N ARG A 65 -22.07 -7.90 0.54
CA ARG A 65 -22.10 -7.00 1.71
C ARG A 65 -20.82 -6.22 1.96
N LEU A 66 -19.78 -6.44 1.14
CA LEU A 66 -18.45 -5.94 1.49
C LEU A 66 -18.34 -4.40 1.42
N PHE A 67 -19.00 -3.78 0.43
CA PHE A 67 -18.86 -2.33 0.17
C PHE A 67 -20.19 -1.58 0.02
N PHE A 68 -21.30 -2.29 -0.07
CA PHE A 68 -22.63 -1.70 -0.17
C PHE A 68 -23.68 -2.69 0.34
N SER A 69 -24.87 -2.20 0.65
CA SER A 69 -26.06 -3.01 0.94
C SER A 69 -26.97 -3.07 -0.30
N PRO A 70 -27.88 -4.06 -0.39
CA PRO A 70 -28.84 -4.16 -1.50
C PRO A 70 -29.63 -2.87 -1.72
N GLU A 71 -30.01 -2.19 -0.62
CA GLU A 71 -30.75 -0.93 -0.66
C GLU A 71 -29.92 0.21 -1.27
N GLN A 72 -28.59 0.14 -1.14
CA GLN A 72 -27.67 1.11 -1.73
C GLN A 72 -27.38 0.84 -3.21
N ALA A 73 -27.63 -0.37 -3.72
CA ALA A 73 -27.21 -0.82 -5.05
C ALA A 73 -27.66 0.14 -6.18
N GLN A 74 -28.91 0.60 -6.16
CA GLN A 74 -29.43 1.50 -7.18
C GLN A 74 -28.78 2.89 -7.13
N SER A 75 -28.59 3.43 -5.92
CA SER A 75 -27.93 4.73 -5.74
C SER A 75 -26.46 4.67 -6.19
N LEU A 76 -25.78 3.57 -5.87
CA LEU A 76 -24.41 3.29 -6.24
C LEU A 76 -24.27 3.17 -7.76
N TRP A 77 -25.18 2.45 -8.42
CA TRP A 77 -25.23 2.35 -9.88
C TRP A 77 -25.31 3.73 -10.53
N LYS A 78 -26.30 4.55 -10.14
CA LYS A 78 -26.50 5.89 -10.69
C LYS A 78 -25.25 6.77 -10.49
N ARG A 79 -24.61 6.68 -9.32
CA ARG A 79 -23.37 7.40 -9.00
C ARG A 79 -22.23 7.03 -9.95
N ILE A 80 -22.06 5.73 -10.21
CA ILE A 80 -21.00 5.20 -11.09
C ILE A 80 -21.30 5.58 -12.56
N GLU A 81 -22.55 5.49 -12.97
CA GLU A 81 -23.02 5.85 -14.32
C GLU A 81 -22.82 7.33 -14.64
N ALA A 82 -23.05 8.20 -13.66
CA ALA A 82 -22.90 9.65 -13.81
C ALA A 82 -21.44 10.11 -13.89
N HIS A 83 -20.46 9.30 -13.45
CA HIS A 83 -19.04 9.67 -13.45
C HIS A 83 -18.30 9.06 -14.63
N GLU A 84 -17.97 9.88 -15.63
CA GLU A 84 -17.29 9.47 -16.87
C GLU A 84 -16.09 8.53 -16.67
N PRO A 85 -15.12 8.82 -15.78
CA PRO A 85 -14.00 7.92 -15.52
C PRO A 85 -14.38 6.51 -15.02
N PHE A 86 -15.60 6.32 -14.51
CA PHE A 86 -16.08 5.04 -14.00
C PHE A 86 -16.90 4.23 -15.02
N LYS A 87 -17.39 4.85 -16.11
CA LYS A 87 -18.16 4.17 -17.16
C LYS A 87 -17.53 2.88 -17.70
N PRO A 88 -16.19 2.79 -17.91
CA PRO A 88 -15.55 1.55 -18.36
C PRO A 88 -15.75 0.34 -17.42
N TYR A 89 -16.17 0.57 -16.18
CA TYR A 89 -16.37 -0.47 -15.17
C TYR A 89 -17.84 -0.83 -14.95
N LEU A 90 -18.79 -0.15 -15.60
CA LEU A 90 -20.24 -0.35 -15.40
C LEU A 90 -20.68 -1.79 -15.63
N SER A 91 -20.20 -2.47 -16.67
CA SER A 91 -20.59 -3.87 -16.93
C SER A 91 -20.18 -4.81 -15.80
N LYS A 92 -18.97 -4.63 -15.26
CA LYS A 92 -18.46 -5.42 -14.12
C LYS A 92 -19.21 -5.11 -12.83
N VAL A 93 -19.50 -3.83 -12.58
CA VAL A 93 -20.31 -3.40 -11.43
C VAL A 93 -21.73 -3.96 -11.55
N LYS A 94 -22.34 -3.91 -12.75
CA LYS A 94 -23.69 -4.43 -12.99
C LYS A 94 -23.77 -5.90 -12.58
N GLY A 95 -22.83 -6.72 -13.05
CA GLY A 95 -22.81 -8.14 -12.73
C GLY A 95 -22.62 -8.43 -11.23
N LEU A 96 -21.95 -7.54 -10.49
CA LEU A 96 -21.88 -7.63 -9.03
C LEU A 96 -23.19 -7.24 -8.35
N LEU A 97 -23.89 -6.22 -8.85
CA LEU A 97 -25.14 -5.72 -8.27
C LEU A 97 -26.32 -6.65 -8.57
N THR A 98 -26.38 -7.24 -9.76
CA THR A 98 -27.49 -8.11 -10.20
C THR A 98 -27.21 -9.58 -9.91
N GLY A 99 -25.98 -9.93 -9.54
CA GLY A 99 -25.52 -11.33 -9.50
C GLY A 99 -25.33 -11.96 -10.88
N GLU A 100 -25.65 -11.24 -11.97
CA GLU A 100 -25.47 -11.70 -13.36
C GLU A 100 -23.98 -11.74 -13.71
N GLY A 101 -23.37 -12.91 -13.58
CA GLY A 101 -21.93 -13.10 -13.73
C GLY A 101 -21.25 -13.70 -12.51
N GLY A 102 -22.03 -14.07 -11.48
CA GLY A 102 -21.59 -14.95 -10.40
C GLY A 102 -20.67 -16.03 -10.95
N ALA A 103 -19.46 -16.07 -10.39
CA ALA A 103 -18.23 -16.58 -10.98
C ALA A 103 -18.45 -17.67 -12.06
N LYS A 104 -18.59 -17.24 -13.32
CA LYS A 104 -18.51 -18.13 -14.48
C LYS A 104 -17.06 -18.14 -14.93
N THR A 105 -16.33 -19.14 -14.43
CA THR A 105 -15.04 -19.64 -14.93
C THR A 105 -13.92 -18.60 -15.13
N VAL A 106 -12.88 -18.67 -14.30
CA VAL A 106 -11.56 -18.11 -14.66
C VAL A 106 -10.78 -19.23 -15.37
N ASN A 107 -10.45 -19.05 -16.65
CA ASN A 107 -9.68 -20.00 -17.46
C ASN A 107 -10.25 -21.44 -17.53
N GLY A 108 -11.57 -21.57 -17.72
CA GLY A 108 -12.21 -22.90 -17.84
C GLY A 108 -12.36 -23.67 -16.53
N VAL A 109 -11.93 -23.12 -15.39
CA VAL A 109 -12.20 -23.70 -14.06
C VAL A 109 -13.51 -23.15 -13.55
N SER A 110 -14.56 -23.99 -13.52
CA SER A 110 -15.88 -23.60 -13.03
C SER A 110 -15.78 -23.15 -11.57
N ALA A 111 -16.19 -21.90 -11.29
CA ALA A 111 -16.31 -21.43 -9.92
C ALA A 111 -17.59 -21.94 -9.21
N HIS A 112 -18.25 -22.95 -9.81
CA HIS A 112 -19.08 -23.91 -9.09
C HIS A 112 -18.27 -24.88 -8.20
N THR A 113 -16.93 -24.83 -8.22
CA THR A 113 -16.10 -25.36 -7.13
C THR A 113 -15.74 -24.22 -6.17
N GLY A 114 -16.71 -23.77 -5.37
CA GLY A 114 -16.48 -22.85 -4.25
C GLY A 114 -15.33 -23.28 -3.32
N GLY A 115 -14.97 -24.57 -3.33
CA GLY A 115 -13.79 -25.12 -2.66
C GLY A 115 -12.47 -24.44 -3.02
N ASN A 116 -12.12 -24.20 -4.29
CA ASN A 116 -10.74 -23.77 -4.62
C ASN A 116 -10.38 -22.34 -4.18
N MET A 117 -11.32 -21.40 -4.27
CA MET A 117 -11.05 -20.01 -3.85
C MET A 117 -11.19 -19.85 -2.34
N VAL A 118 -12.18 -20.52 -1.74
CA VAL A 118 -12.34 -20.56 -0.29
C VAL A 118 -11.14 -21.27 0.33
N ASP A 119 -10.71 -22.43 -0.16
CA ASP A 119 -9.50 -23.12 0.30
C ASP A 119 -8.25 -22.26 0.16
N LEU A 120 -8.11 -21.48 -0.92
CA LEU A 120 -7.00 -20.55 -1.06
C LEU A 120 -7.04 -19.43 -0.01
N LEU A 121 -8.22 -18.86 0.23
CA LEU A 121 -8.42 -17.84 1.26
C LEU A 121 -8.12 -18.41 2.65
N LEU A 122 -8.64 -19.60 2.96
CA LEU A 122 -8.39 -20.30 4.22
C LEU A 122 -6.89 -20.54 4.41
N ARG A 123 -6.18 -21.02 3.38
CA ARG A 123 -4.72 -21.19 3.44
C ARG A 123 -4.05 -19.89 3.83
N VAL A 124 -4.40 -18.76 3.23
CA VAL A 124 -3.84 -17.46 3.62
C VAL A 124 -4.20 -17.13 5.07
N GLY A 125 -5.47 -17.20 5.44
CA GLY A 125 -5.96 -16.90 6.78
C GLY A 125 -5.25 -17.64 7.89
N TYR A 126 -5.15 -18.96 7.73
CA TYR A 126 -4.49 -19.81 8.70
C TYR A 126 -2.96 -19.68 8.67
N SER A 127 -2.33 -19.63 7.49
CA SER A 127 -0.86 -19.46 7.41
C SER A 127 -0.41 -18.18 8.10
N VAL A 128 -1.22 -17.11 8.04
CA VAL A 128 -0.89 -15.82 8.64
C VAL A 128 -1.14 -15.81 10.14
N VAL A 129 -2.29 -16.30 10.59
CA VAL A 129 -2.73 -16.12 11.98
C VAL A 129 -2.28 -17.25 12.90
N THR A 130 -2.06 -18.45 12.35
CA THR A 130 -1.74 -19.65 13.15
C THR A 130 -0.31 -20.13 12.99
N ASP A 131 0.39 -19.75 11.91
CA ASP A 131 1.80 -20.12 11.71
C ASP A 131 2.75 -18.93 11.90
N GLY A 132 3.22 -18.75 13.13
CA GLY A 132 4.18 -17.69 13.49
C GLY A 132 5.54 -17.77 12.76
N ASP A 133 5.86 -18.89 12.12
CA ASP A 133 7.09 -19.05 11.33
C ASP A 133 6.94 -18.58 9.88
N TYR A 134 5.70 -18.49 9.37
CA TYR A 134 5.43 -18.19 7.96
C TYR A 134 5.78 -16.75 7.61
N TRP A 135 5.64 -15.84 8.57
CA TRP A 135 5.93 -14.42 8.40
C TRP A 135 6.93 -13.90 9.44
N GLN A 136 8.21 -13.91 9.07
CA GLN A 136 9.31 -13.56 9.98
C GLN A 136 9.47 -12.04 10.21
N TYR A 137 8.64 -11.22 9.58
CA TYR A 137 8.72 -9.76 9.65
C TYR A 137 7.78 -9.15 10.71
N ALA A 138 7.59 -9.86 11.82
CA ALA A 138 6.81 -9.38 12.94
C ALA A 138 7.34 -8.05 13.47
N TRP A 139 6.44 -7.07 13.65
CA TRP A 139 6.79 -5.80 14.27
C TRP A 139 7.35 -6.01 15.67
N ASN A 140 8.45 -5.33 15.96
CA ASN A 140 9.10 -5.35 17.27
C ASN A 140 9.22 -3.91 17.76
N LYS A 141 8.74 -3.60 18.97
CA LYS A 141 8.79 -2.24 19.53
C LYS A 141 10.22 -1.69 19.52
N GLY A 142 10.42 -0.51 18.92
CA GLY A 142 11.73 0.13 18.78
C GLY A 142 12.63 -0.49 17.71
N ARG A 143 12.17 -1.55 17.05
CA ARG A 143 12.71 -2.05 15.78
C ARG A 143 11.69 -1.75 14.70
N THR A 144 12.13 -1.89 13.47
CA THR A 144 11.30 -1.71 12.30
C THR A 144 10.92 -3.08 11.75
N SER A 145 9.71 -3.23 11.21
CA SER A 145 9.40 -4.39 10.39
C SER A 145 10.17 -4.25 9.09
N TYR A 146 11.07 -5.19 8.79
CA TYR A 146 11.66 -5.27 7.46
C TYR A 146 10.51 -5.45 6.46
N LEU A 147 10.37 -4.50 5.52
CA LEU A 147 9.31 -4.42 4.50
C LEU A 147 7.86 -4.20 5.03
N PRO A 148 7.54 -3.01 5.58
CA PRO A 148 6.22 -2.68 6.11
C PRO A 148 5.05 -2.92 5.14
N ASN A 149 5.18 -2.57 3.86
CA ASN A 149 4.12 -2.77 2.85
C ASN A 149 3.67 -4.23 2.75
N PHE A 150 4.59 -5.20 2.82
CA PHE A 150 4.20 -6.60 2.77
C PHE A 150 3.48 -7.03 4.06
N GLY A 151 3.81 -6.42 5.19
CA GLY A 151 3.01 -6.56 6.42
C GLY A 151 1.57 -6.10 6.19
N SER A 152 1.39 -4.98 5.50
CA SER A 152 0.07 -4.45 5.12
C SER A 152 -0.70 -5.35 4.16
N ASP A 153 -0.04 -5.92 3.15
CA ASP A 153 -0.65 -6.92 2.25
C ASP A 153 -1.27 -8.07 3.05
N LEU A 154 -0.55 -8.51 4.09
CA LEU A 154 -0.89 -9.67 4.91
C LEU A 154 -2.15 -9.46 5.74
N TYR A 155 -2.14 -8.47 6.63
CA TYR A 155 -3.28 -8.26 7.53
C TYR A 155 -4.51 -7.75 6.78
N LEU A 156 -4.33 -7.11 5.63
CA LEU A 156 -5.43 -6.73 4.77
C LEU A 156 -6.11 -7.93 4.13
N ALA A 157 -5.35 -8.88 3.60
CA ALA A 157 -5.92 -10.10 3.05
C ALA A 157 -6.72 -10.86 4.12
N VAL A 158 -6.17 -10.98 5.33
CA VAL A 158 -6.85 -11.62 6.47
C VAL A 158 -8.10 -10.87 6.89
N GLY A 159 -8.04 -9.53 6.98
CA GLY A 159 -9.18 -8.70 7.34
C GLY A 159 -10.32 -8.76 6.32
N LEU A 160 -10.02 -8.70 5.02
CA LEU A 160 -11.01 -8.85 3.96
C LEU A 160 -11.62 -10.25 3.95
N MET A 161 -10.82 -11.29 4.18
CA MET A 161 -11.32 -12.65 4.29
C MET A 161 -12.30 -12.80 5.47
N ALA A 162 -11.99 -12.22 6.63
CA ALA A 162 -12.90 -12.23 7.77
C ALA A 162 -14.25 -11.57 7.46
N LEU A 163 -14.25 -10.48 6.66
CA LEU A 163 -15.49 -9.84 6.20
C LEU A 163 -16.28 -10.68 5.20
N VAL A 164 -15.59 -11.41 4.32
CA VAL A 164 -16.21 -12.28 3.31
C VAL A 164 -16.76 -13.57 3.93
N LEU A 165 -16.10 -14.08 4.96
CA LEU A 165 -16.45 -15.32 5.66
C LEU A 165 -16.82 -15.03 7.13
N PRO A 166 -17.87 -14.24 7.41
CA PRO A 166 -18.17 -13.77 8.77
C PRO A 166 -18.60 -14.91 9.71
N ASP A 167 -19.11 -16.01 9.17
CA ASP A 167 -19.61 -17.18 9.89
C ASP A 167 -18.54 -18.27 10.10
N HIS A 168 -17.36 -18.12 9.50
CA HIS A 168 -16.27 -19.07 9.67
C HIS A 168 -15.78 -19.08 11.14
N PRO A 169 -15.49 -20.25 11.75
CA PRO A 169 -15.11 -20.35 13.17
C PRO A 169 -13.97 -19.41 13.61
N ASN A 170 -13.02 -19.16 12.71
CA ASN A 170 -11.86 -18.32 12.99
C ASN A 170 -12.02 -16.86 12.52
N SER A 171 -13.15 -16.49 11.92
CA SER A 171 -13.35 -15.15 11.34
C SER A 171 -13.14 -14.03 12.37
N LYS A 172 -13.64 -14.22 13.59
CA LYS A 172 -13.45 -13.28 14.69
C LYS A 172 -11.96 -13.10 15.04
N GLN A 173 -11.20 -14.19 15.09
CA GLN A 173 -9.76 -14.14 15.37
C GLN A 173 -8.99 -13.43 14.26
N TRP A 174 -9.32 -13.72 13.00
CA TRP A 174 -8.75 -13.05 11.83
C TRP A 174 -9.03 -11.55 11.81
N MET A 175 -10.27 -11.16 12.11
CA MET A 175 -10.64 -9.75 12.21
C MET A 175 -9.87 -9.05 13.35
N GLN A 176 -9.78 -9.68 14.53
CA GLN A 176 -9.01 -9.14 15.66
C GLN A 176 -7.53 -8.95 15.31
N TYR A 177 -6.91 -9.93 14.64
CA TYR A 177 -5.55 -9.81 14.13
C TYR A 177 -5.41 -8.61 13.18
N ALA A 178 -6.28 -8.51 12.17
CA ALA A 178 -6.23 -7.43 11.20
C ALA A 178 -6.39 -6.04 11.84
N LEU A 179 -7.31 -5.89 12.78
CA LEU A 179 -7.50 -4.64 13.52
C LEU A 179 -6.30 -4.31 14.42
N SER A 180 -5.65 -5.33 15.01
CA SER A 180 -4.45 -5.12 15.83
C SER A 180 -3.24 -4.65 15.00
N GLU A 181 -3.07 -5.17 13.79
CA GLU A 181 -2.02 -4.71 12.87
C GLU A 181 -2.34 -3.33 12.30
N LEU A 182 -3.61 -3.05 12.01
CA LEU A 182 -4.04 -1.73 11.57
C LEU A 182 -3.83 -0.65 12.67
N ASP A 183 -4.05 -0.99 13.94
CA ASP A 183 -3.69 -0.09 15.06
C ASP A 183 -2.17 0.17 15.10
N LYS A 184 -1.33 -0.85 14.86
CA LYS A 184 0.13 -0.67 14.77
C LYS A 184 0.51 0.22 13.59
N GLU A 185 -0.13 0.06 12.43
CA GLU A 185 0.06 0.91 11.26
C GLU A 185 -0.17 2.38 11.59
N PHE A 186 -1.34 2.71 12.17
CA PHE A 186 -1.64 4.07 12.56
C PHE A 186 -0.74 4.60 13.69
N ARG A 187 -0.34 3.75 14.63
CA ARG A 187 0.41 4.16 15.82
C ARG A 187 1.90 4.35 15.56
N TYR A 188 2.49 3.48 14.73
CA TYR A 188 3.94 3.36 14.59
C TYR A 188 4.47 3.65 13.18
N TYR A 189 3.74 3.28 12.13
CA TYR A 189 4.22 3.45 10.75
C TYR A 189 3.80 4.76 10.12
N ILE A 190 2.71 5.36 10.60
CA ILE A 190 2.25 6.68 10.15
C ILE A 190 2.62 7.71 11.20
N SER A 191 3.45 8.68 10.83
CA SER A 191 3.88 9.78 11.70
C SER A 191 2.73 10.77 12.01
N PRO A 192 2.86 11.66 13.02
CA PRO A 192 1.76 12.53 13.44
C PRO A 192 1.27 13.49 12.36
N ASP A 193 2.14 13.83 11.40
CA ASP A 193 1.82 14.67 10.25
C ASP A 193 1.42 13.89 9.00
N GLY A 194 1.34 12.55 9.08
CA GLY A 194 0.81 11.68 8.06
C GLY A 194 1.83 11.06 7.10
N ALA A 195 3.12 11.37 7.23
CA ALA A 195 4.16 10.67 6.46
C ALA A 195 4.28 9.22 6.93
N GLY A 196 4.38 8.28 5.99
CA GLY A 196 4.58 6.86 6.25
C GLY A 196 6.06 6.51 6.45
N GLU A 197 6.32 5.34 7.03
CA GLU A 197 7.69 4.87 7.29
C GLU A 197 8.45 4.53 5.99
N GLU A 198 7.74 4.04 4.97
CA GLU A 198 8.32 3.74 3.66
C GLU A 198 8.32 4.95 2.73
N ASN A 199 9.04 4.82 1.60
CA ASN A 199 9.23 5.96 0.72
C ASN A 199 7.89 6.42 0.11
N ILE A 200 7.73 7.73 0.03
CA ILE A 200 6.46 8.36 -0.30
C ILE A 200 6.08 8.18 -1.77
N ALA A 201 7.07 7.96 -2.64
CA ALA A 201 6.88 7.98 -4.08
C ALA A 201 6.36 6.65 -4.67
N ASN A 202 6.38 5.56 -3.89
CA ASN A 202 5.94 4.25 -4.36
C ASN A 202 5.37 3.35 -3.26
N TYR A 203 6.16 2.97 -2.25
CA TYR A 203 5.75 1.91 -1.33
C TYR A 203 4.75 2.38 -0.27
N TYR A 204 4.87 3.61 0.22
CA TYR A 204 3.80 4.17 1.07
C TYR A 204 2.49 4.38 0.28
N LEU A 205 2.58 4.80 -0.99
CA LEU A 205 1.42 4.85 -1.90
C LEU A 205 0.80 3.45 -2.10
N TRP A 206 1.63 2.42 -2.25
CA TRP A 206 1.19 1.03 -2.39
C TRP A 206 0.40 0.55 -1.17
N THR A 207 0.95 0.75 0.02
CA THR A 207 0.27 0.45 1.28
C THR A 207 -1.06 1.19 1.37
N TRP A 208 -1.07 2.48 1.05
CA TRP A 208 -2.26 3.32 1.16
C TRP A 208 -3.39 2.93 0.18
N ARG A 209 -3.03 2.46 -1.03
CA ARG A 209 -3.99 1.90 -2.00
C ARG A 209 -4.76 0.73 -1.40
N GLN A 210 -4.04 -0.18 -0.77
CA GLN A 210 -4.64 -1.37 -0.18
C GLN A 210 -5.46 -1.00 1.03
N LEU A 211 -4.88 -0.24 1.95
CA LEU A 211 -5.59 0.22 3.15
C LEU A 211 -6.92 0.88 2.82
N THR A 212 -6.99 1.69 1.76
CA THR A 212 -8.25 2.28 1.29
C THR A 212 -9.35 1.23 1.09
N VAL A 213 -9.02 0.06 0.52
CA VAL A 213 -9.97 -1.04 0.29
C VAL A 213 -10.45 -1.64 1.60
N LEU A 214 -9.54 -2.02 2.50
CA LEU A 214 -9.92 -2.57 3.81
C LEU A 214 -10.72 -1.56 4.64
N LEU A 215 -10.27 -0.31 4.69
CA LEU A 215 -10.93 0.75 5.46
C LEU A 215 -12.33 1.07 4.93
N GLY A 216 -12.51 1.09 3.61
CA GLY A 216 -13.83 1.22 3.00
C GLY A 216 -14.76 0.06 3.38
N ALA A 217 -14.24 -1.18 3.37
CA ALA A 217 -15.00 -2.36 3.78
C ALA A 217 -15.37 -2.35 5.27
N LEU A 218 -14.41 -2.02 6.14
CA LEU A 218 -14.62 -1.93 7.59
C LEU A 218 -15.62 -0.83 7.97
N LYS A 219 -15.55 0.34 7.31
CA LYS A 219 -16.50 1.44 7.53
C LYS A 219 -17.91 1.01 7.15
N HIS A 220 -18.08 0.43 5.95
CA HIS A 220 -19.37 -0.02 5.46
C HIS A 220 -20.01 -1.08 6.38
N ASN A 221 -19.19 -1.98 6.92
CA ASN A 221 -19.65 -3.03 7.83
C ASN A 221 -19.79 -2.54 9.30
N GLY A 222 -19.62 -1.25 9.58
CA GLY A 222 -19.77 -0.67 10.92
C GLY A 222 -18.73 -1.13 11.94
N ILE A 223 -17.59 -1.66 11.49
CA ILE A 223 -16.54 -2.22 12.36
C ILE A 223 -15.52 -1.16 12.75
N LEU A 224 -15.09 -0.32 11.80
CA LEU A 224 -14.13 0.75 12.05
C LEU A 224 -14.35 1.88 11.05
N ASP A 225 -14.56 3.10 11.56
CA ASP A 225 -14.52 4.31 10.74
C ASP A 225 -13.18 5.04 10.91
N ALA A 226 -12.24 4.73 10.02
CA ALA A 226 -10.93 5.40 10.01
C ALA A 226 -11.00 6.90 9.71
N ALA A 227 -12.11 7.41 9.16
CA ALA A 227 -12.27 8.85 8.93
C ALA A 227 -12.20 9.65 10.23
N THR A 228 -12.51 9.04 11.38
CA THR A 228 -12.41 9.66 12.71
C THR A 228 -11.01 9.57 13.31
N HIS A 229 -10.12 8.73 12.77
CA HIS A 229 -8.80 8.50 13.32
C HIS A 229 -7.82 9.63 12.94
N PRO A 230 -7.15 10.29 13.91
CA PRO A 230 -6.31 11.46 13.64
C PRO A 230 -5.15 11.17 12.69
N ARG A 231 -4.55 9.97 12.77
CA ARG A 231 -3.44 9.58 11.88
C ARG A 231 -3.90 9.31 10.44
N TYR A 232 -5.13 8.81 10.27
CA TYR A 232 -5.70 8.63 8.94
C TYR A 232 -5.97 9.98 8.29
N GLN A 233 -6.60 10.92 9.02
CA GLN A 233 -6.81 12.28 8.52
C GLN A 233 -5.48 12.99 8.21
N ALA A 234 -4.48 12.84 9.09
CA ALA A 234 -3.14 13.39 8.86
C ALA A 234 -2.50 12.80 7.58
N ALA A 235 -2.58 11.49 7.37
CA ALA A 235 -2.09 10.84 6.15
C ALA A 235 -2.82 11.31 4.88
N CYS A 236 -4.16 11.44 4.92
CA CYS A 236 -4.91 12.02 3.82
C CYS A 236 -4.45 13.44 3.50
N ARG A 237 -4.25 14.28 4.53
CA ARG A 237 -3.75 15.65 4.35
C ARG A 237 -2.31 15.67 3.84
N PHE A 238 -1.43 14.81 4.35
CA PHE A 238 -0.03 14.70 3.95
C PHE A 238 0.12 14.54 2.44
N TRP A 239 -0.64 13.63 1.84
CA TRP A 239 -0.60 13.40 0.40
C TRP A 239 -0.95 14.65 -0.43
N ILE A 240 -1.88 15.47 0.06
CA ILE A 240 -2.28 16.74 -0.58
C ILE A 240 -1.18 17.79 -0.42
N GLU A 241 -0.57 17.88 0.77
CA GLU A 241 0.46 18.88 1.09
C GLU A 241 1.70 18.76 0.20
N ILE A 242 2.11 17.54 -0.10
CA ILE A 242 3.35 17.29 -0.86
C ILE A 242 3.16 17.33 -2.38
N LEU A 243 1.94 17.53 -2.90
CA LEU A 243 1.69 17.55 -4.34
C LEU A 243 2.55 18.59 -5.06
N THR A 244 3.34 18.15 -6.04
CA THR A 244 4.12 19.08 -6.87
C THR A 244 3.22 20.05 -7.64
N PRO A 245 3.75 21.15 -8.19
CA PRO A 245 3.09 21.86 -9.28
C PRO A 245 2.73 20.89 -10.43
N PRO A 246 1.73 21.22 -11.27
CA PRO A 246 1.42 20.41 -12.43
C PRO A 246 2.65 20.30 -13.34
N GLN A 247 3.12 19.07 -13.55
CA GLN A 247 4.40 18.81 -14.22
C GLN A 247 4.39 19.37 -15.65
N PRO A 248 5.35 20.23 -16.02
CA PRO A 248 5.61 20.57 -17.41
C PRO A 248 6.51 19.52 -18.07
N LYS A 249 6.51 19.52 -19.41
CA LYS A 249 7.40 18.76 -20.32
C LYS A 249 8.76 18.42 -19.68
N LEU A 250 9.15 17.15 -19.60
CA LEU A 250 10.55 16.71 -19.66
C LEU A 250 10.66 15.23 -20.06
N SER A 251 11.74 14.89 -20.77
CA SER A 251 12.20 13.53 -21.04
C SER A 251 12.39 12.72 -19.75
N ALA A 252 12.75 13.40 -18.65
CA ALA A 252 12.77 12.85 -17.29
C ALA A 252 11.44 12.18 -16.89
N TYR A 253 10.29 12.63 -17.41
CA TYR A 253 8.95 12.07 -17.15
C TYR A 253 8.48 11.05 -18.20
N ALA A 254 9.39 10.49 -19.00
CA ALA A 254 9.10 9.47 -20.03
C ALA A 254 8.03 9.88 -21.07
N ALA A 255 7.88 11.18 -21.33
CA ALA A 255 6.99 11.70 -22.38
C ALA A 255 7.81 12.03 -23.64
N SER A 256 7.44 11.44 -24.78
CA SER A 256 8.07 11.71 -26.08
C SER A 256 7.71 13.09 -26.66
N ALA A 257 6.70 13.77 -26.11
CA ALA A 257 6.24 15.09 -26.54
C ALA A 257 5.82 15.97 -25.35
N PRO A 258 5.79 17.31 -25.50
CA PRO A 258 5.26 18.20 -24.47
C PRO A 258 3.82 17.85 -24.08
N ILE A 259 3.56 17.72 -22.77
CA ILE A 259 2.22 17.48 -22.25
C ILE A 259 1.39 18.76 -22.43
N LYS A 260 0.26 18.65 -23.13
CA LYS A 260 -0.67 19.78 -23.33
C LYS A 260 -1.11 20.34 -21.97
N PRO A 261 -1.31 21.66 -21.80
CA PRO A 261 -1.65 22.27 -20.52
C PRO A 261 -2.77 21.55 -19.77
N GLN A 262 -3.83 21.17 -20.46
CA GLN A 262 -4.95 20.41 -19.91
C GLN A 262 -4.52 19.06 -19.33
N ASP A 263 -3.51 18.40 -19.91
CA ASP A 263 -3.06 17.06 -19.57
C ASP A 263 -1.99 17.03 -18.46
N ARG A 264 -1.52 18.20 -17.99
CA ARG A 264 -0.56 18.31 -16.89
C ARG A 264 -1.20 17.83 -15.59
N ARG A 265 -0.40 17.14 -14.76
CA ARG A 265 -0.83 16.56 -13.49
C ARG A 265 0.14 16.90 -12.39
N ARG A 266 -0.39 17.04 -11.17
CA ARG A 266 0.41 17.04 -9.95
C ARG A 266 0.84 15.61 -9.63
N ARG A 267 2.00 15.45 -9.00
CA ARG A 267 2.53 14.15 -8.55
C ARG A 267 3.07 14.22 -7.14
N ILE A 268 3.45 13.06 -6.61
CA ILE A 268 4.23 12.95 -5.39
C ILE A 268 5.72 13.15 -5.71
N PRO A 269 6.48 13.92 -4.90
CA PRO A 269 7.92 14.04 -5.05
C PRO A 269 8.60 12.65 -5.03
N PRO A 270 9.52 12.38 -5.96
CA PRO A 270 10.04 11.06 -6.25
C PRO A 270 11.16 10.60 -5.30
N PHE A 271 10.98 10.74 -3.99
CA PHE A 271 11.98 10.29 -3.00
C PHE A 271 11.91 8.77 -2.74
N GLY A 272 13.08 8.13 -2.59
CA GLY A 272 13.25 6.67 -2.43
C GLY A 272 12.85 5.83 -3.66
N ASP A 273 12.73 4.51 -3.53
CA ASP A 273 12.50 3.60 -4.66
C ASP A 273 11.23 3.96 -5.42
N HIS A 274 11.34 4.36 -6.68
CA HIS A 274 10.17 4.81 -7.42
C HIS A 274 10.27 4.59 -8.93
N GLY A 275 9.11 4.41 -9.56
CA GLY A 275 8.97 4.63 -11.00
C GLY A 275 8.51 6.07 -11.21
N PHE A 276 9.33 6.91 -11.83
CA PHE A 276 9.05 8.35 -11.98
C PHE A 276 7.74 8.67 -12.73
N SER A 277 7.25 7.75 -13.57
CA SER A 277 5.94 7.84 -14.24
C SER A 277 4.75 7.30 -13.41
N LYS A 278 5.01 6.65 -12.26
CA LYS A 278 4.04 5.91 -11.44
C LYS A 278 3.74 6.56 -10.08
N ASN A 279 4.36 7.70 -9.75
CA ASN A 279 4.15 8.49 -8.52
C ASN A 279 2.82 9.28 -8.52
N VAL A 280 1.76 8.68 -9.06
CA VAL A 280 0.39 9.21 -9.08
C VAL A 280 -0.32 8.75 -7.82
N CYS A 281 -0.83 9.70 -7.03
CA CYS A 281 -1.70 9.39 -5.89
C CYS A 281 -3.14 9.22 -6.39
N LEU A 282 -3.58 7.96 -6.55
CA LEU A 282 -4.94 7.59 -6.99
C LEU A 282 -5.89 7.44 -5.78
N GLU A 283 -5.33 7.39 -4.59
CA GLU A 283 -5.99 7.02 -3.33
C GLU A 283 -6.87 8.16 -2.83
N HIS A 284 -6.62 9.39 -3.31
CA HIS A 284 -7.49 10.54 -3.11
C HIS A 284 -8.95 10.26 -3.49
N GLY A 285 -9.22 9.37 -4.47
CA GLY A 285 -10.58 8.96 -4.79
C GLY A 285 -11.27 8.19 -3.68
N GLY A 286 -10.60 7.22 -3.06
CA GLY A 286 -11.18 6.50 -1.93
C GLY A 286 -11.36 7.37 -0.68
N GLN A 287 -10.48 8.36 -0.50
CA GLN A 287 -10.60 9.35 0.57
C GLN A 287 -11.91 10.14 0.48
N THR A 288 -12.45 10.42 -0.72
CA THR A 288 -13.71 11.16 -0.83
C THR A 288 -14.87 10.40 -0.18
N GLY A 289 -14.99 9.09 -0.44
CA GLY A 289 -16.07 8.27 0.13
C GLY A 289 -15.87 7.95 1.61
N ILE A 290 -14.62 7.75 2.05
CA ILE A 290 -14.34 7.47 3.47
C ILE A 290 -14.55 8.73 4.32
N LEU A 291 -14.09 9.91 3.87
CA LEU A 291 -14.11 11.13 4.69
C LEU A 291 -15.40 11.94 4.63
N LYS A 292 -16.25 11.78 3.61
CA LYS A 292 -17.36 12.73 3.32
C LYS A 292 -18.23 13.10 4.52
N ASP A 293 -18.50 12.14 5.41
CA ASP A 293 -19.40 12.35 6.56
C ASP A 293 -18.65 12.95 7.76
N ALA A 294 -17.46 12.41 8.08
CA ALA A 294 -16.70 12.79 9.28
C ALA A 294 -15.82 14.03 9.10
N ASN A 295 -15.32 14.28 7.88
CA ASN A 295 -14.51 15.45 7.55
C ASN A 295 -14.79 15.90 6.10
N PRO A 296 -15.93 16.55 5.85
CA PRO A 296 -16.35 16.97 4.51
C PRO A 296 -15.38 17.95 3.85
N GLN A 297 -14.68 18.77 4.64
CA GLN A 297 -13.65 19.66 4.10
C GLN A 297 -12.49 18.86 3.51
N LEU A 298 -11.91 17.93 4.27
CA LEU A 298 -10.80 17.11 3.78
C LEU A 298 -11.25 16.21 2.64
N ALA A 299 -12.48 15.68 2.67
CA ALA A 299 -13.05 14.93 1.55
C ALA A 299 -13.09 15.77 0.26
N ALA A 300 -13.51 17.04 0.34
CA ALA A 300 -13.56 17.96 -0.79
C ALA A 300 -12.17 18.35 -1.30
N GLU A 301 -11.20 18.52 -0.39
CA GLU A 301 -9.78 18.75 -0.75
C GLU A 301 -9.15 17.51 -1.40
N SER A 302 -9.48 16.31 -0.93
CA SER A 302 -9.11 15.04 -1.57
C SER A 302 -9.76 14.90 -2.94
N ALA A 303 -11.02 15.32 -3.11
CA ALA A 303 -11.67 15.33 -4.43
C ALA A 303 -10.94 16.25 -5.41
N TRP A 304 -10.50 17.44 -4.97
CA TRP A 304 -9.63 18.32 -5.78
C TRP A 304 -8.31 17.64 -6.13
N ALA A 305 -7.63 17.05 -5.15
CA ALA A 305 -6.35 16.37 -5.36
C ALA A 305 -6.48 15.22 -6.36
N TRP A 306 -7.56 14.43 -6.26
CA TRP A 306 -7.88 13.34 -7.17
C TRP A 306 -8.05 13.79 -8.62
N TRP A 307 -8.69 14.95 -8.84
CA TRP A 307 -8.78 15.55 -10.17
C TRP A 307 -7.42 16.04 -10.69
N GLU A 308 -6.62 16.70 -9.85
CA GLU A 308 -5.31 17.25 -10.22
C GLU A 308 -4.25 16.18 -10.50
N THR A 309 -4.31 15.03 -9.83
CA THR A 309 -3.33 13.93 -10.00
C THR A 309 -3.78 12.94 -11.07
N ALA A 310 -5.08 12.62 -11.12
CA ALA A 310 -5.60 11.44 -11.80
C ALA A 310 -6.84 11.67 -12.65
N ARG A 311 -7.41 12.87 -12.68
CA ARG A 311 -8.70 13.18 -13.32
C ARG A 311 -9.85 12.27 -12.88
N GLY A 312 -9.96 12.02 -11.58
CA GLY A 312 -11.08 11.23 -11.08
C GLY A 312 -11.03 9.75 -11.47
N LYS A 313 -9.89 9.23 -11.96
CA LYS A 313 -9.72 7.81 -12.28
C LYS A 313 -9.55 6.97 -11.01
N PRO A 314 -10.13 5.77 -10.93
CA PRO A 314 -9.96 4.90 -9.78
C PRO A 314 -8.53 4.35 -9.71
N ALA A 315 -8.07 3.99 -8.51
CA ALA A 315 -6.87 3.16 -8.37
C ALA A 315 -7.13 1.74 -8.91
N THR A 316 -6.09 1.04 -9.37
CA THR A 316 -6.25 -0.20 -10.14
C THR A 316 -5.51 -1.41 -9.60
N HIS A 317 -4.71 -1.29 -8.54
CA HIS A 317 -3.78 -2.37 -8.16
C HIS A 317 -4.47 -3.56 -7.47
N MET A 318 -5.52 -3.36 -6.65
CA MET A 318 -6.43 -4.43 -6.20
C MET A 318 -7.54 -4.75 -7.22
N GLY A 319 -7.34 -4.36 -8.48
CA GLY A 319 -8.43 -4.16 -9.43
C GLY A 319 -9.17 -2.85 -9.19
N ALA A 320 -9.78 -2.30 -10.24
CA ALA A 320 -10.44 -1.00 -10.15
C ALA A 320 -11.75 -1.02 -9.36
N ILE A 321 -12.41 -2.18 -9.29
CA ILE A 321 -13.79 -2.28 -8.81
C ILE A 321 -13.93 -1.86 -7.34
N PRO A 322 -13.13 -2.35 -6.38
CA PRO A 322 -13.25 -1.90 -4.99
C PRO A 322 -13.13 -0.38 -4.86
N HIS A 323 -12.22 0.25 -5.60
CA HIS A 323 -12.05 1.70 -5.58
C HIS A 323 -13.23 2.46 -6.20
N VAL A 324 -13.87 1.93 -7.24
CA VAL A 324 -15.10 2.48 -7.82
C VAL A 324 -16.27 2.42 -6.83
N LEU A 325 -16.34 1.35 -6.02
CA LEU A 325 -17.38 1.17 -5.01
C LEU A 325 -17.18 2.10 -3.80
N ILE A 326 -15.92 2.36 -3.42
CA ILE A 326 -15.58 3.19 -2.26
C ILE A 326 -15.60 4.68 -2.59
N ALA A 327 -15.00 5.09 -3.71
CA ALA A 327 -14.89 6.49 -4.07
C ALA A 327 -16.26 7.14 -4.30
N ASP A 328 -16.41 8.37 -3.82
CA ASP A 328 -17.62 9.16 -4.03
C ASP A 328 -17.33 10.36 -4.95
N PRO A 329 -17.63 10.26 -6.25
CA PRO A 329 -17.39 11.35 -7.20
C PRO A 329 -18.38 12.51 -7.06
N THR A 330 -19.41 12.40 -6.21
CA THR A 330 -20.38 13.49 -5.98
C THR A 330 -19.85 14.55 -5.03
N VAL A 331 -18.75 14.28 -4.31
CA VAL A 331 -18.10 15.24 -3.43
C VAL A 331 -17.52 16.38 -4.27
N ALA A 332 -18.07 17.58 -4.09
CA ALA A 332 -17.65 18.77 -4.82
C ALA A 332 -16.18 19.11 -4.52
N PRO A 333 -15.29 19.18 -5.53
CA PRO A 333 -13.89 19.49 -5.31
C PRO A 333 -13.67 20.88 -4.71
N ARG A 334 -12.88 20.96 -3.63
CA ARG A 334 -12.46 22.22 -2.99
C ARG A 334 -10.96 22.37 -3.11
N THR A 335 -10.50 23.48 -3.68
CA THR A 335 -9.06 23.77 -3.72
C THR A 335 -8.54 23.98 -2.28
N PRO A 336 -7.54 23.22 -1.83
CA PRO A 336 -6.95 23.39 -0.50
C PRO A 336 -6.14 24.68 -0.43
N VAL A 337 -5.87 25.18 0.77
CA VAL A 337 -4.84 26.21 0.97
C VAL A 337 -3.52 25.50 1.22
N LEU A 338 -2.60 25.56 0.26
CA LEU A 338 -1.27 24.99 0.37
C LEU A 338 -0.22 26.08 0.57
N ARG A 339 0.62 25.91 1.59
CA ARG A 339 1.68 26.84 1.99
C ARG A 339 2.93 26.06 2.37
N SER A 340 4.00 26.78 2.69
CA SER A 340 5.19 26.19 3.30
C SER A 340 4.82 25.51 4.63
N ARG A 341 5.32 24.30 4.84
CA ARG A 341 5.01 23.46 6.01
C ARG A 341 6.19 22.58 6.39
N ARG A 342 6.52 22.55 7.69
CA ARG A 342 7.35 21.49 8.28
C ARG A 342 6.52 20.21 8.43
N LEU A 343 7.04 19.12 7.90
CA LEU A 343 6.45 17.78 7.96
C LEU A 343 7.49 16.89 8.65
N ARG A 344 7.52 16.86 9.98
CA ARG A 344 8.50 16.11 10.79
C ARG A 344 8.75 14.68 10.32
N GLY A 345 7.75 13.96 9.81
CA GLY A 345 7.92 12.61 9.28
C GLY A 345 8.62 12.52 7.92
N PHE A 346 8.77 13.63 7.21
CA PHE A 346 9.28 13.71 5.83
C PHE A 346 10.45 14.70 5.64
N GLY A 347 10.35 15.87 6.28
CA GLY A 347 11.26 17.00 6.19
C GLY A 347 10.44 18.30 6.14
N ALA A 348 10.45 18.98 4.98
CA ALA A 348 9.67 20.20 4.78
C ALA A 348 9.24 20.38 3.33
N VAL A 349 8.20 21.18 3.15
CA VAL A 349 7.81 21.76 1.86
C VAL A 349 7.86 23.27 1.99
N LEU A 350 8.53 23.96 1.06
CA LEU A 350 8.41 25.40 0.86
C LEU A 350 7.59 25.65 -0.40
N ARG A 351 6.63 26.57 -0.35
CA ARG A 351 5.70 26.81 -1.45
C ARG A 351 5.29 28.28 -1.54
N ASN A 352 5.34 28.82 -2.75
CA ASN A 352 4.87 30.17 -3.07
C ASN A 352 4.02 30.16 -4.36
N HIS A 353 3.13 31.14 -4.51
CA HIS A 353 2.25 31.34 -5.67
C HIS A 353 1.31 30.18 -5.99
N PHE A 354 0.94 29.38 -5.00
CA PHE A 354 -0.16 28.42 -5.14
C PHE A 354 -1.51 29.16 -5.15
N ARG A 355 -2.47 28.82 -6.01
CA ARG A 355 -2.45 27.86 -7.14
C ARG A 355 -2.28 28.68 -8.43
N SER A 356 -1.12 28.61 -9.06
CA SER A 356 -0.90 29.29 -10.35
C SER A 356 0.10 28.54 -11.21
N GLY A 357 0.14 28.89 -12.51
CA GLY A 357 1.21 28.44 -13.40
C GLY A 357 2.61 28.95 -13.01
N LYS A 358 2.70 29.81 -11.98
CA LYS A 358 3.96 30.33 -11.41
C LYS A 358 4.26 29.73 -10.03
N GLU A 359 3.59 28.65 -9.64
CA GLU A 359 3.82 27.97 -8.36
C GLU A 359 5.29 27.57 -8.21
N THR A 360 5.93 28.02 -7.13
CA THR A 360 7.28 27.58 -6.74
C THR A 360 7.12 26.60 -5.60
N PHE A 361 7.80 25.46 -5.68
CA PHE A 361 7.68 24.35 -4.75
C PHE A 361 9.05 23.74 -4.52
N LEU A 362 9.42 23.58 -3.26
CA LEU A 362 10.62 22.87 -2.84
C LEU A 362 10.23 21.84 -1.79
N ALA A 363 10.44 20.56 -2.09
CA ALA A 363 10.41 19.52 -1.08
C ALA A 363 11.85 19.21 -0.62
N ILE A 364 12.04 19.11 0.69
CA ILE A 364 13.31 18.76 1.31
C ILE A 364 13.09 17.51 2.13
N LYS A 365 13.86 16.47 1.82
CA LYS A 365 13.90 15.24 2.59
C LYS A 365 14.86 15.42 3.76
N ALA A 366 14.32 15.37 4.96
CA ALA A 366 15.05 15.58 6.21
C ALA A 366 14.32 14.86 7.34
N SER A 367 14.28 13.54 7.25
CA SER A 367 13.59 12.68 8.20
C SER A 367 14.30 11.34 8.43
N ARG A 368 13.54 10.37 8.92
CA ARG A 368 14.02 9.02 9.16
C ARG A 368 14.01 8.27 7.82
N ILE A 369 15.18 7.79 7.40
CA ILE A 369 15.29 6.77 6.35
C ILE A 369 14.88 5.42 6.92
N TYR A 370 14.05 4.68 6.18
CA TYR A 370 13.83 3.26 6.44
C TYR A 370 13.43 2.47 5.20
N SER A 371 13.79 1.18 5.08
CA SER A 371 13.36 0.30 3.98
C SER A 371 13.74 0.86 2.58
N HIS A 372 12.79 0.91 1.65
CA HIS A 372 12.86 1.38 0.26
C HIS A 372 13.20 2.88 0.07
N HIS A 373 13.81 3.54 1.04
CA HIS A 373 14.38 4.87 0.86
C HIS A 373 15.79 4.77 0.27
N HIS A 374 16.17 5.78 -0.51
CA HIS A 374 17.54 5.90 -1.00
C HIS A 374 18.42 6.56 0.08
N PRO A 375 19.75 6.63 -0.09
CA PRO A 375 20.60 7.45 0.77
C PRO A 375 20.50 8.95 0.40
N ASP A 376 19.30 9.52 0.45
CA ASP A 376 18.92 10.82 -0.10
C ASP A 376 18.51 11.86 0.96
N GLU A 377 18.96 11.70 2.21
CA GLU A 377 18.69 12.68 3.27
C GLU A 377 19.47 13.98 3.05
N GLY A 378 18.76 15.10 3.19
CA GLY A 378 19.17 16.40 2.69
C GLY A 378 18.79 16.66 1.22
N GLY A 379 18.20 15.66 0.55
CA GLY A 379 17.81 15.74 -0.86
C GLY A 379 16.69 16.73 -1.10
N ILE A 380 16.73 17.37 -2.26
CA ILE A 380 15.77 18.41 -2.64
C ILE A 380 15.08 18.14 -3.98
N HIS A 381 13.81 18.55 -4.05
CA HIS A 381 13.01 18.50 -5.27
C HIS A 381 12.37 19.86 -5.52
N LEU A 382 12.84 20.59 -6.54
CA LEU A 382 12.54 22.00 -6.76
C LEU A 382 11.84 22.25 -8.08
N PHE A 383 10.73 22.97 -8.01
CA PHE A 383 10.09 23.67 -9.11
C PHE A 383 10.17 25.17 -8.87
N GLY A 384 10.68 25.92 -9.85
CA GLY A 384 10.58 27.37 -9.89
C GLY A 384 9.56 27.80 -10.94
N ARG A 385 8.56 28.57 -10.53
CA ARG A 385 7.51 29.08 -11.42
C ARG A 385 6.85 28.00 -12.30
N GLY A 386 6.53 26.86 -11.70
CA GLY A 386 5.91 25.71 -12.34
C GLY A 386 6.86 24.88 -13.20
N VAL A 387 8.14 25.23 -13.28
CA VAL A 387 9.17 24.52 -14.04
C VAL A 387 10.09 23.74 -13.10
N PRO A 388 10.29 22.43 -13.29
CA PRO A 388 11.24 21.67 -12.49
C PRO A 388 12.66 22.16 -12.78
N ILE A 389 13.39 22.46 -11.70
CA ILE A 389 14.78 22.93 -11.72
C ILE A 389 15.70 21.84 -11.18
N ILE A 390 15.32 21.21 -10.07
CA ILE A 390 16.07 20.13 -9.43
C ILE A 390 15.13 18.96 -9.21
N LEU A 391 15.52 17.79 -9.69
CA LEU A 391 14.75 16.56 -9.57
C LEU A 391 15.56 15.56 -8.75
N ASP A 392 14.87 14.82 -7.90
CA ASP A 392 15.49 13.76 -7.10
C ASP A 392 15.43 12.46 -7.90
N ALA A 393 16.56 11.73 -7.93
CA ALA A 393 16.84 10.50 -8.69
C ALA A 393 15.97 10.28 -9.95
N LEU A 394 16.50 10.67 -11.11
CA LEU A 394 15.88 10.34 -12.40
C LEU A 394 16.03 8.84 -12.72
N HIS A 395 15.03 8.30 -13.42
CA HIS A 395 14.87 6.88 -13.81
C HIS A 395 16.20 6.15 -14.17
N GLY A 396 16.46 4.97 -13.60
CA GLY A 396 17.72 4.21 -13.79
C GLY A 396 17.75 2.80 -13.13
N ARG A 397 18.88 2.10 -13.13
CA ARG A 397 19.05 0.79 -12.44
C ARG A 397 19.80 0.88 -11.10
N ASP A 398 20.43 2.02 -10.80
CA ASP A 398 21.34 2.19 -9.67
C ASP A 398 20.91 3.33 -8.73
N TYR A 399 19.65 3.30 -8.29
CA TYR A 399 19.06 4.38 -7.50
C TYR A 399 19.66 4.59 -6.09
N TYR A 400 20.49 3.66 -5.61
CA TYR A 400 21.13 3.74 -4.30
C TYR A 400 22.45 4.52 -4.31
N ARG A 401 22.85 5.07 -5.46
CA ARG A 401 24.07 5.86 -5.60
C ARG A 401 23.80 7.30 -5.17
N GLU A 402 24.49 7.75 -4.12
CA GLU A 402 24.34 9.09 -3.54
C GLU A 402 24.54 10.21 -4.57
N GLU A 403 25.41 10.02 -5.55
CA GLU A 403 25.71 10.98 -6.63
C GLU A 403 24.56 11.15 -7.66
N TRP A 404 23.51 10.34 -7.58
CA TRP A 404 22.28 10.50 -8.37
C TRP A 404 21.25 11.39 -7.68
N HIS A 405 21.55 11.81 -6.45
CA HIS A 405 20.71 12.65 -5.62
C HIS A 405 21.30 14.05 -5.47
N PRO A 406 20.45 15.09 -5.40
CA PRO A 406 20.88 16.46 -5.12
C PRO A 406 21.18 16.62 -3.63
N ILE A 407 22.22 15.93 -3.16
CA ILE A 407 22.69 15.90 -1.77
C ILE A 407 24.18 16.21 -1.68
N ILE A 408 24.65 16.42 -0.45
CA ILE A 408 26.08 16.44 -0.14
C ILE A 408 26.50 15.00 0.16
N THR A 409 27.44 14.47 -0.60
CA THR A 409 28.04 13.15 -0.37
C THR A 409 29.33 13.28 0.43
N PHE A 410 29.70 12.22 1.14
CA PHE A 410 30.90 12.21 1.98
C PHE A 410 31.73 10.97 1.65
N ALA A 411 33.05 11.13 1.53
CA ALA A 411 33.98 10.04 1.22
C ALA A 411 34.26 9.11 2.42
N ASP A 412 33.25 8.82 3.24
CA ASP A 412 33.36 7.91 4.39
C ASP A 412 32.66 6.55 4.16
N GLY A 413 32.09 6.35 2.97
CA GLY A 413 31.42 5.11 2.56
C GLY A 413 30.10 4.85 3.30
N LYS A 414 29.59 5.81 4.09
CA LYS A 414 28.36 5.66 4.86
C LYS A 414 27.17 6.26 4.14
N THR A 415 26.29 5.36 3.73
CA THR A 415 25.00 5.67 3.15
C THR A 415 23.90 5.67 4.23
N HIS A 416 22.71 6.16 3.87
CA HIS A 416 21.50 6.09 4.71
C HIS A 416 21.61 6.85 6.04
N ARG A 417 22.04 8.12 5.98
CA ARG A 417 22.09 9.03 7.14
C ARG A 417 20.68 9.38 7.62
N ARG A 418 20.56 9.95 8.81
CA ARG A 418 19.27 10.48 9.28
C ARG A 418 19.29 11.99 9.18
N GLY A 419 18.22 12.55 8.62
CA GLY A 419 17.95 13.98 8.62
C GLY A 419 16.94 14.37 9.70
N GLU A 420 17.04 15.60 10.16
CA GLU A 420 16.00 16.25 10.95
C GLU A 420 15.94 17.74 10.61
N VAL A 421 14.75 18.26 10.30
CA VAL A 421 14.54 19.71 10.24
C VAL A 421 14.68 20.29 11.65
N VAL A 422 15.70 21.11 11.88
CA VAL A 422 15.98 21.74 13.18
C VAL A 422 15.36 23.13 13.30
N GLU A 423 15.22 23.84 12.18
CA GLU A 423 14.60 25.16 12.13
C GLU A 423 13.67 25.29 10.93
N PHE A 424 12.53 25.94 11.15
CA PHE A 424 11.55 26.23 10.09
C PHE A 424 10.85 27.54 10.42
N ARG A 425 10.89 28.51 9.51
CA ARG A 425 10.22 29.81 9.65
C ARG A 425 9.53 30.17 8.35
N THR A 426 8.38 30.79 8.45
CA THR A 426 7.67 31.37 7.30
C THR A 426 7.48 32.87 7.52
N GLY A 427 7.61 33.66 6.46
CA GLY A 427 7.50 35.11 6.53
C GLY A 427 6.93 35.72 5.25
N PRO A 428 6.58 37.02 5.27
CA PRO A 428 6.03 37.70 4.10
C PRO A 428 7.05 37.85 2.95
N LEU A 429 8.35 37.82 3.25
CA LEU A 429 9.42 38.00 2.26
C LEU A 429 10.10 36.68 1.87
N ALA A 430 10.28 35.77 2.81
CA ALA A 430 10.98 34.52 2.61
C ALA A 430 10.53 33.46 3.63
N ASP A 431 10.62 32.21 3.20
CA ASP A 431 10.55 31.06 4.08
C ASP A 431 11.95 30.47 4.26
N PHE A 432 12.22 29.94 5.45
CA PHE A 432 13.51 29.41 5.84
C PHE A 432 13.35 28.01 6.44
N VAL A 433 14.31 27.15 6.12
CA VAL A 433 14.41 25.79 6.65
C VAL A 433 15.87 25.42 6.81
N ALA A 434 16.21 24.87 7.96
CA ALA A 434 17.50 24.25 8.23
C ALA A 434 17.28 22.81 8.68
N ALA A 435 18.11 21.91 8.19
CA ALA A 435 18.07 20.50 8.55
C ALA A 435 19.49 20.01 8.89
N ASP A 436 19.57 19.23 9.96
CA ASP A 436 20.80 18.55 10.37
C ASP A 436 20.80 17.15 9.76
N ILE A 437 21.84 16.84 8.99
CA ILE A 437 22.08 15.49 8.47
C ILE A 437 23.25 14.90 9.25
N ALA A 438 22.96 13.94 10.13
CA ALA A 438 23.98 13.40 11.02
C ALA A 438 25.10 12.70 10.23
N ARG A 439 26.35 13.09 10.48
CA ARG A 439 27.55 12.47 9.88
C ARG A 439 27.76 11.02 10.34
N TRP A 440 27.15 10.65 11.46
CA TRP A 440 27.16 9.30 12.00
C TRP A 440 25.72 8.81 12.08
N PRO A 441 25.42 7.55 11.72
CA PRO A 441 24.14 6.98 12.10
C PRO A 441 24.07 7.09 13.63
N THR A 442 23.15 7.91 14.15
CA THR A 442 22.85 7.89 15.58
C THR A 442 22.56 6.45 15.91
N SER A 443 23.40 5.83 16.75
CA SER A 443 23.29 4.44 17.13
C SER A 443 21.82 4.14 17.40
N TRP A 444 21.25 3.20 16.66
CA TRP A 444 19.97 2.60 17.02
C TRP A 444 20.05 2.26 18.51
N PRO A 445 19.01 2.53 19.33
CA PRO A 445 19.07 2.18 20.74
C PRO A 445 19.49 0.71 20.83
N PRO A 446 20.52 0.38 21.64
CA PRO A 446 21.12 -0.93 21.60
C PRO A 446 20.05 -1.95 21.94
N THR A 447 19.67 -2.74 20.95
CA THR A 447 18.86 -3.92 21.23
C THR A 447 19.74 -4.83 22.08
N SER A 448 19.28 -5.09 23.31
CA SER A 448 19.97 -5.98 24.24
C SER A 448 20.33 -7.28 23.52
N ARG A 449 21.64 -7.53 23.38
CA ARG A 449 22.16 -8.84 22.97
C ARG A 449 21.69 -9.88 23.99
N ARG A 450 20.73 -10.72 23.62
CA ARG A 450 20.55 -12.09 24.12
C ARG A 450 20.38 -12.97 22.88
N GLY A 451 21.01 -14.12 22.69
CA GLY A 451 22.17 -14.74 23.30
C GLY A 451 22.59 -15.80 22.28
N ARG A 452 23.83 -15.78 21.80
CA ARG A 452 24.37 -16.95 21.11
C ARG A 452 25.03 -17.81 22.18
N SER A 453 24.41 -18.95 22.45
CA SER A 453 24.98 -20.02 23.25
C SER A 453 26.39 -20.32 22.76
N CYS A 454 27.38 -20.16 23.63
CA CYS A 454 28.71 -20.72 23.46
C CYS A 454 28.57 -22.23 23.22
N ARG A 455 29.02 -22.71 22.07
CA ARG A 455 29.35 -24.13 21.91
C ARG A 455 30.65 -24.36 22.66
N VAL A 456 30.59 -25.16 23.71
CA VAL A 456 31.76 -25.78 24.37
C VAL A 456 32.38 -26.75 23.36
N PRO A 457 33.70 -26.70 23.09
CA PRO A 457 34.35 -27.72 22.28
C PRO A 457 34.48 -29.02 23.10
N PRO A 458 34.40 -30.21 22.46
CA PRO A 458 34.62 -31.46 23.17
C PRO A 458 36.10 -31.58 23.56
N SER A 459 36.34 -31.85 24.83
CA SER A 459 37.62 -32.31 25.33
C SER A 459 38.00 -33.63 24.67
N ARG A 460 39.19 -33.71 24.08
CA ARG A 460 39.85 -34.96 23.74
C ARG A 460 41.35 -34.82 23.99
N GLY A 461 41.88 -35.80 24.72
CA GLY A 461 43.26 -36.29 24.67
C GLY A 461 44.28 -35.44 25.37
#